data_AF-A0A814Y1B4-F1
#
_entry.id   AF-A0A814Y1B4-F1
#
_cell.length_a   1.000
_cell.length_b   1.000
_cell.length_c   1.000
_cell.angle_alpha   90.00
_cell.angle_beta   90.00
_cell.angle_gamma   90.00
#
_symmetry.space_group_name_H-M   'P 1'
#
loop_
_entity.id
_entity.type
_entity.pdbx_description
1 polymer ?
#
loop_
_entity_poly.entity_id
_entity_poly.type
_entity_poly.pdbx_seq_one_letter_code
_entity_poly.pdbx_strand_id
1 'polypeptide(L)'
;MWAATLGHLEITQLLLDHGADVNIQSSAFLGMEEGFIKKGTALTYAIINQDEKIVKILLEKGANPDIQDKYGNSALMQASQFNNENIIKLLLNHKANIYIKNKTGQTAKDIAQEMGHTQIVKLLS
;
A
#
# COMPACT_ATOMS: atom_id res chain seq x y z
N MET A 1 -0.36 -24.59 -1.45
CA MET A 1 -1.06 -23.30 -1.63
C MET A 1 -1.59 -22.68 -0.32
N TRP A 2 -1.51 -23.34 0.86
CA TRP A 2 -1.99 -22.76 2.14
C TRP A 2 -0.93 -22.03 3.01
N ALA A 3 0.37 -22.18 2.74
CA ALA A 3 1.41 -21.59 3.59
C ALA A 3 1.58 -20.07 3.41
N ALA A 4 1.33 -19.54 2.22
CA ALA A 4 1.48 -18.10 1.96
C ALA A 4 0.46 -17.30 2.79
N THR A 5 -0.82 -17.66 2.72
CA THR A 5 -1.91 -17.06 3.51
C THR A 5 -1.67 -17.11 5.02
N LEU A 6 -1.03 -18.18 5.54
CA LEU A 6 -0.70 -18.30 6.96
C LEU A 6 0.44 -17.34 7.35
N GLY A 7 1.51 -17.26 6.56
CA GLY A 7 2.61 -16.32 6.82
C GLY A 7 2.19 -14.85 6.73
N HIS A 8 1.16 -14.53 5.92
CA HIS A 8 0.64 -13.17 5.78
C HIS A 8 -0.14 -12.69 7.00
N LEU A 9 -1.00 -13.56 7.55
CA LEU A 9 -1.71 -13.29 8.79
C LEU A 9 -0.74 -13.24 9.97
N GLU A 10 0.24 -14.15 9.99
CA GLU A 10 1.28 -14.16 11.02
C GLU A 10 2.11 -12.88 11.02
N ILE A 11 2.54 -12.32 9.88
CA ILE A 11 3.33 -11.07 9.87
C ILE A 11 2.50 -9.88 10.37
N THR A 12 1.23 -9.75 9.95
CA THR A 12 0.39 -8.65 10.45
C THR A 12 0.07 -8.80 11.93
N GLN A 13 -0.20 -10.03 12.38
CA GLN A 13 -0.50 -10.34 13.77
C GLN A 13 0.75 -10.23 14.66
N LEU A 14 1.93 -10.72 14.22
CA LEU A 14 3.21 -10.55 14.92
C LEU A 14 3.59 -9.09 15.06
N LEU A 15 3.42 -8.28 14.01
CA LEU A 15 3.75 -6.86 14.05
C LEU A 15 2.82 -6.11 15.01
N LEU A 16 1.54 -6.48 15.07
CA LEU A 16 0.54 -5.90 15.98
C LEU A 16 0.75 -6.33 17.45
N ASP A 17 1.12 -7.59 17.70
CA ASP A 17 1.19 -8.16 19.06
C ASP A 17 2.54 -7.91 19.77
N HIS A 18 3.64 -7.66 19.04
CA HIS A 18 4.97 -7.50 19.64
C HIS A 18 5.51 -6.05 19.68
N GLY A 19 4.67 -5.06 19.38
CA GLY A 19 5.11 -3.64 19.36
C GLY A 19 6.18 -3.36 18.29
N ALA A 20 6.21 -4.17 17.23
CA ALA A 20 7.13 -3.97 16.14
C ALA A 20 6.72 -2.76 15.30
N ASP A 21 7.71 -2.09 14.72
CA ASP A 21 7.45 -0.92 13.89
C ASP A 21 6.62 -1.32 12.64
N VAL A 22 5.41 -0.76 12.54
CA VAL A 22 4.45 -0.99 11.44
C VAL A 22 5.00 -0.53 10.07
N ASN A 23 6.05 0.29 10.10
CA ASN A 23 6.71 0.87 8.93
C ASN A 23 7.85 0.01 8.36
N ILE A 24 8.13 -1.14 8.96
CA ILE A 24 9.20 -2.03 8.49
C ILE A 24 8.91 -2.44 7.03
N GLN A 25 9.87 -2.10 6.16
CA GLN A 25 9.89 -2.61 4.81
C GLN A 25 10.51 -4.00 4.82
N SER A 26 9.67 -5.02 4.70
CA SER A 26 10.17 -6.38 4.52
C SER A 26 10.32 -6.67 3.03
N SER A 27 11.39 -7.38 2.68
CA SER A 27 11.45 -8.12 1.42
C SER A 27 10.56 -9.37 1.53
N ALA A 28 9.28 -9.17 1.80
CA ALA A 28 8.32 -10.25 1.82
C ALA A 28 8.05 -10.66 0.37
N PHE A 29 7.96 -11.96 0.14
CA PHE A 29 7.58 -12.52 -1.14
C PHE A 29 6.12 -12.12 -1.44
N LEU A 30 5.93 -11.13 -2.33
CA LEU A 30 4.62 -10.60 -2.70
C LEU A 30 4.18 -11.17 -4.05
N GLY A 31 3.72 -12.42 -4.07
CA GLY A 31 3.02 -13.01 -5.23
C GLY A 31 3.59 -14.32 -5.76
N MET A 32 2.76 -15.06 -6.49
CA MET A 32 2.97 -16.44 -6.95
C MET A 32 4.01 -16.62 -8.08
N GLU A 33 4.66 -15.55 -8.56
CA GLU A 33 5.71 -15.66 -9.58
C GLU A 33 7.10 -15.59 -8.95
N GLU A 34 7.88 -16.65 -9.14
CA GLU A 34 9.29 -16.71 -8.77
C GLU A 34 10.06 -15.52 -9.40
N GLY A 35 10.61 -14.64 -8.57
CA GLY A 35 11.52 -13.56 -9.01
C GLY A 35 11.09 -12.13 -8.65
N PHE A 36 9.84 -11.88 -8.25
CA PHE A 36 9.40 -10.54 -7.83
C PHE A 36 9.54 -10.31 -6.33
N ILE A 37 10.77 -10.08 -5.85
CA ILE A 37 10.98 -9.55 -4.48
C ILE A 37 10.54 -8.09 -4.45
N LYS A 38 9.30 -7.80 -4.06
CA LYS A 38 8.85 -6.43 -3.78
C LYS A 38 9.17 -6.12 -2.32
N LYS A 39 9.97 -5.06 -2.08
CA LYS A 39 10.06 -4.46 -0.74
C LYS A 39 8.75 -3.72 -0.49
N GLY A 40 8.00 -4.13 0.52
CA GLY A 40 6.71 -3.54 0.87
C GLY A 40 6.55 -3.44 2.38
N THR A 41 5.71 -2.50 2.82
CA THR A 41 5.25 -2.43 4.21
C THR A 41 3.98 -3.26 4.39
N ALA A 42 3.62 -3.55 5.65
CA ALA A 42 2.33 -4.16 5.97
C ALA A 42 1.15 -3.39 5.34
N LEU A 43 1.24 -2.06 5.28
CA LEU A 43 0.22 -1.21 4.66
C LEU A 43 0.09 -1.48 3.14
N THR A 44 1.22 -1.52 2.42
CA THR A 44 1.18 -1.82 0.98
C THR A 44 0.64 -3.23 0.69
N TYR A 45 0.89 -4.19 1.57
CA TYR A 45 0.32 -5.53 1.45
C TYR A 45 -1.20 -5.52 1.61
N ALA A 46 -1.72 -4.83 2.63
CA ALA A 46 -3.15 -4.69 2.84
C ALA A 46 -3.85 -4.02 1.64
N ILE A 47 -3.19 -3.03 1.02
CA ILE A 47 -3.70 -2.35 -0.18
C ILE A 47 -3.75 -3.30 -1.39
N ILE A 48 -2.71 -4.10 -1.63
CA ILE A 48 -2.68 -5.06 -2.75
C ILE A 48 -3.79 -6.10 -2.61
N ASN A 49 -4.09 -6.54 -1.38
CA ASN A 49 -5.21 -7.44 -1.10
C ASN A 49 -6.57 -6.73 -1.05
N GLN A 50 -6.59 -5.41 -1.18
CA GLN A 50 -7.78 -4.56 -1.06
C GLN A 50 -8.54 -4.74 0.28
N ASP A 51 -7.82 -5.06 1.36
CA ASP A 51 -8.40 -5.21 2.68
C ASP A 51 -8.48 -3.85 3.40
N GLU A 52 -9.60 -3.15 3.18
CA GLU A 52 -9.87 -1.85 3.78
C GLU A 52 -9.80 -1.85 5.31
N LYS A 53 -10.18 -2.96 5.96
CA LYS A 53 -10.18 -3.05 7.43
C LYS A 53 -8.75 -3.09 7.95
N ILE A 54 -7.89 -3.91 7.34
CA ILE A 54 -6.47 -3.99 7.71
C ILE A 54 -5.77 -2.67 7.38
N VAL A 55 -6.04 -2.06 6.22
CA VAL A 55 -5.49 -0.73 5.87
C VAL A 55 -5.82 0.28 6.96
N LYS A 56 -7.09 0.36 7.38
CA LYS A 56 -7.51 1.27 8.44
C LYS A 56 -6.78 1.01 9.76
N ILE A 57 -6.73 -0.25 10.21
CA ILE A 57 -6.04 -0.62 11.46
C ILE A 57 -4.56 -0.23 11.41
N LEU A 58 -3.87 -0.50 10.30
CA LEU A 58 -2.45 -0.16 10.15
C LEU A 58 -2.21 1.34 10.18
N LEU A 59 -3.06 2.13 9.51
CA LEU A 59 -2.98 3.59 9.54
C LEU A 59 -3.25 4.15 10.94
N GLU A 60 -4.25 3.62 11.65
CA GLU A 60 -4.54 3.98 13.05
C GLU A 60 -3.39 3.63 14.00
N LYS A 61 -2.61 2.60 13.67
CA LYS A 61 -1.39 2.19 14.39
C LYS A 61 -0.14 3.01 14.01
N GLY A 62 -0.27 4.02 13.15
CA GLY A 62 0.82 4.90 12.75
C GLY A 62 1.62 4.41 11.53
N ALA A 63 1.03 3.58 10.68
CA ALA A 63 1.63 3.25 9.40
C ALA A 63 1.78 4.51 8.54
N ASN A 64 2.98 4.73 8.03
CA ASN A 64 3.33 5.83 7.17
C ASN A 64 2.98 5.47 5.71
N PRO A 65 1.98 6.13 5.11
CA PRO A 65 1.57 5.88 3.72
C PRO A 65 2.58 6.37 2.68
N ASP A 66 3.54 7.20 3.08
CA ASP A 66 4.51 7.84 2.19
C ASP A 66 5.76 6.98 1.94
N ILE A 67 5.85 5.82 2.61
CA ILE A 67 6.95 4.88 2.39
C ILE A 67 6.89 4.35 0.96
N GLN A 68 7.98 4.59 0.23
CA GLN A 68 8.11 4.19 -1.16
C GLN A 68 8.70 2.78 -1.29
N ASP A 69 8.14 1.97 -2.19
CA ASP A 69 8.71 0.67 -2.55
C ASP A 69 10.01 0.82 -3.38
N LYS A 70 10.58 -0.31 -3.81
CA LYS A 70 11.81 -0.33 -4.63
C LYS A 70 11.69 0.40 -5.98
N TYR A 71 10.48 0.68 -6.45
CA TYR A 71 10.17 1.41 -7.68
C TYR A 71 9.81 2.88 -7.41
N GLY A 72 9.80 3.31 -6.16
CA GLY A 72 9.39 4.65 -5.77
C GLY A 72 7.87 4.80 -5.59
N ASN A 73 7.10 3.71 -5.61
CA ASN A 73 5.65 3.82 -5.48
C ASN A 73 5.24 3.93 -4.00
N SER A 74 4.44 4.94 -3.67
CA SER A 74 3.81 5.09 -2.35
C SER A 74 2.54 4.23 -2.22
N ALA A 75 1.98 4.15 -1.01
CA ALA A 75 0.70 3.49 -0.77
C ALA A 75 -0.43 4.07 -1.65
N LEU A 76 -0.45 5.39 -1.84
CA LEU A 76 -1.46 6.08 -2.64
C LEU A 76 -1.35 5.75 -4.12
N MET A 77 -0.14 5.57 -4.65
CA MET A 77 0.09 5.14 -6.02
C MET A 77 -0.42 3.72 -6.24
N GLN A 78 -0.12 2.80 -5.32
CA GLN A 78 -0.62 1.43 -5.37
C GLN A 78 -2.15 1.42 -5.33
N ALA A 79 -2.78 2.15 -4.41
CA ALA A 79 -4.24 2.25 -4.33
C ALA A 79 -4.87 2.84 -5.61
N SER A 80 -4.18 3.78 -6.27
CA SER A 80 -4.64 4.38 -7.52
C SER A 80 -4.67 3.40 -8.69
N GLN A 81 -3.85 2.34 -8.66
CA GLN A 81 -3.87 1.27 -9.66
C GLN A 81 -5.08 0.34 -9.52
N PHE A 82 -5.64 0.20 -8.32
CA PHE A 82 -6.76 -0.73 -8.05
C PHE A 82 -8.15 -0.06 -8.09
N ASN A 83 -8.23 1.24 -8.40
CA ASN A 83 -9.47 2.03 -8.42
C ASN A 83 -10.29 1.99 -7.10
N ASN A 84 -9.64 1.72 -5.97
CA ASN A 84 -10.35 1.62 -4.69
C ASN A 84 -10.44 3.00 -4.00
N GLU A 85 -11.60 3.65 -4.16
CA GLU A 85 -11.89 4.96 -3.57
C GLU A 85 -11.80 4.97 -2.04
N ASN A 86 -12.22 3.89 -1.36
CA ASN A 86 -12.26 3.85 0.09
C ASN A 86 -10.85 3.84 0.67
N ILE A 87 -9.96 3.03 0.08
CA ILE A 87 -8.54 3.00 0.47
C ILE A 87 -7.89 4.36 0.21
N ILE A 88 -8.15 5.00 -0.93
CA ILE A 88 -7.65 6.35 -1.23
C ILE A 88 -8.12 7.34 -0.17
N LYS A 89 -9.41 7.35 0.17
CA LYS A 89 -9.97 8.23 1.22
C LYS A 89 -9.33 7.95 2.58
N LEU A 90 -9.12 6.68 2.96
CA LEU A 90 -8.44 6.30 4.20
C LEU A 90 -7.01 6.85 4.25
N LEU A 91 -6.26 6.71 3.16
CA LEU A 91 -4.89 7.22 3.05
C LEU A 91 -4.84 8.76 3.12
N LEU A 92 -5.73 9.45 2.42
CA LEU A 92 -5.83 10.91 2.46
C LEU A 92 -6.22 11.43 3.86
N ASN A 93 -7.16 10.74 4.54
CA ASN A 93 -7.53 11.08 5.92
C ASN A 93 -6.35 10.93 6.90
N HIS A 94 -5.38 10.06 6.59
CA HIS A 94 -4.14 9.89 7.34
C HIS A 94 -2.97 10.70 6.74
N LYS A 95 -3.28 11.78 6.01
CA LYS A 95 -2.30 12.76 5.50
C LYS A 95 -1.28 12.18 4.51
N ALA A 96 -1.65 11.15 3.74
CA ALA A 96 -0.80 10.66 2.66
C ALA A 96 -0.45 11.79 1.67
N ASN A 97 0.83 11.88 1.31
CA ASN A 97 1.33 12.90 0.41
C ASN A 97 1.01 12.56 -1.06
N ILE A 98 0.13 13.37 -1.65
CA ILE A 98 -0.31 13.24 -3.04
C ILE A 98 0.76 13.59 -4.08
N TYR A 99 1.82 14.31 -3.67
CA TYR A 99 2.85 14.85 -4.57
C TYR A 99 4.10 13.97 -4.69
N ILE A 100 4.14 12.83 -3.99
CA ILE A 100 5.23 11.87 -4.14
C ILE A 100 5.34 11.46 -5.61
N LYS A 101 6.58 11.36 -6.11
CA LYS A 101 6.88 10.86 -7.45
C LYS A 101 7.63 9.55 -7.35
N ASN A 102 7.23 8.58 -8.16
CA ASN A 102 7.97 7.34 -8.31
C ASN A 102 9.21 7.53 -9.19
N LYS A 103 9.95 6.46 -9.45
CA LYS A 103 11.18 6.52 -10.27
C LYS A 103 10.93 6.90 -11.74
N THR A 104 9.71 6.75 -12.24
CA THR A 104 9.32 7.21 -13.59
C THR A 104 8.82 8.66 -13.59
N GLY A 105 8.80 9.33 -12.44
CA GLY A 105 8.36 10.72 -12.30
C GLY A 105 6.84 10.89 -12.17
N GLN A 106 6.08 9.79 -12.05
CA GLN A 106 4.63 9.79 -11.95
C GLN A 106 4.17 9.96 -10.51
N THR A 107 3.09 10.72 -10.33
CA THR A 107 2.33 10.85 -9.07
C THR A 107 1.19 9.83 -9.01
N ALA A 108 0.52 9.72 -7.86
CA ALA A 108 -0.69 8.90 -7.73
C ALA A 108 -1.79 9.33 -8.71
N LYS A 109 -1.91 10.65 -8.95
CA LYS A 109 -2.86 11.21 -9.92
C LYS A 109 -2.51 10.83 -11.36
N ASP A 110 -1.24 10.87 -11.73
CA ASP A 110 -0.79 10.49 -13.09
C ASP A 110 -1.11 9.01 -13.36
N ILE A 111 -0.87 8.13 -12.37
CA ILE A 111 -1.23 6.71 -12.45
C ILE A 111 -2.75 6.53 -12.59
N ALA A 112 -3.56 7.24 -11.79
CA ALA A 112 -5.01 7.17 -11.91
C ALA A 112 -5.51 7.67 -13.28
N GLN A 113 -4.86 8.67 -13.87
CA GLN A 113 -5.17 9.15 -15.22
C GLN A 113 -4.83 8.13 -16.29
N GLU A 114 -3.64 7.52 -16.21
CA GLU A 114 -3.19 6.47 -17.15
C GLU A 114 -4.13 5.26 -17.14
N MET A 115 -4.64 4.90 -15.96
CA MET A 115 -5.59 3.80 -15.78
C MET A 115 -7.05 4.19 -16.12
N GLY A 116 -7.33 5.46 -16.41
CA GLY A 116 -8.69 5.94 -16.69
C GLY A 116 -9.61 6.03 -15.45
N HIS A 117 -9.04 5.98 -14.24
CA HIS A 117 -9.76 6.04 -12.97
C HIS A 117 -10.21 7.46 -12.61
N THR A 118 -11.14 7.99 -13.41
CA THR A 118 -11.59 9.39 -13.36
C THR A 118 -12.04 9.83 -11.97
N GLN A 119 -12.65 8.93 -11.20
CA GLN A 119 -13.11 9.24 -9.84
C GLN A 119 -11.94 9.38 -8.85
N ILE A 120 -10.89 8.56 -8.99
CA ILE A 120 -9.65 8.70 -8.21
C ILE A 120 -8.92 9.99 -8.58
N VAL A 121 -8.87 10.34 -9.87
CA VAL A 121 -8.29 11.61 -10.32
C VAL A 121 -8.98 12.80 -9.65
N LYS A 122 -10.31 12.77 -9.49
CA LYS A 122 -11.05 13.81 -8.76
C LYS A 122 -10.71 13.84 -7.27
N LEU A 123 -10.52 12.69 -6.63
CA LEU A 123 -10.14 12.61 -5.21
C LEU A 123 -8.70 13.12 -4.96
N LEU A 124 -7.84 13.02 -5.96
CA LEU A 124 -6.43 13.43 -5.91
C LEU A 124 -6.15 14.81 -6.55
N SER A 125 -7.19 15.54 -6.93
CA SER A 125 -7.11 16.90 -7.47
C SER A 125 -7.33 17.94 -6.39
#